data_AF-A0A7G9Y9S8-F1
#
_entry.id   AF-A0A7G9Y9S8-F1
#
_cell.length_a   1.000
_cell.length_b   1.000
_cell.length_c   1.000
_cell.angle_alpha   90.00
_cell.angle_beta   90.00
_cell.angle_gamma   90.00
#
_symmetry.space_group_name_H-M   'P 1'
#
loop_
_entity.id
_entity.type
_entity.pdbx_description
1 polymer ?
#
loop_
_entity_poly.entity_id
_entity_poly.type
_entity_poly.pdbx_seq_one_letter_code
_entity_poly.pdbx_strand_id
1 'polypeptide(L)'
;MCEVFTKKEAFISNKLQYSLTHTDLVTMAWNIVWRKPHKKKYGYLKKSYRINGRVKTKEIYIGPDEVATKILTDLATRELIDETDITYSGETILEKITNTLNFEDILIEYTGDERASRALKNVIILMTLFNESKRRLFLKRLDKSIFKNSTDIKYLEEVYGLMDLVYNRLGDIMYDLLKNAIKQHKIGLEYLMVDATRFKVYKDCETGLIRFGYSAQKRRDIPQVNLVIGVNEQQIPFFVSLHPGNTSDVAMFSDFLKTLRSKYQILNDSVSHKIIIMDQGNVNEETIKYLRWLIRYDFHFLSMVRSSSVGRFTKNLDKSDMKLIYTREITKNKETRIYGKIIEAKVYGRVSHVLVCYNQDVERTKNTSLGRRVEIVKQKVSSLNKKGGSLDGKRDAVKSLVAKHSLKRAIEVIKNEVDGVIELVVDKEDLDSRRKKFGFFALFTHCDMTPAEMIKVYKSRDLVEKGFQELNSDFSVCPIRHSEDRRIETHTIFTVYGYFFVSILRAILKSGGLEYSFRELLYTIKSGRSVVGYYEHELFKEKRLYVNRPIKMSDELAEIFRILKIGVPRYDVKLEPYPYNVE
;
A
#
# COMPACT_ATOMS: atom_id res chain seq x y z
N MET A 1 -20.02 -48.94 -19.31
CA MET A 1 -21.02 -48.90 -18.24
C MET A 1 -20.50 -48.01 -17.13
N CYS A 2 -20.96 -46.79 -16.90
CA CYS A 2 -21.84 -45.83 -17.55
C CYS A 2 -22.06 -44.81 -16.42
N GLU A 3 -21.79 -43.52 -16.70
CA GLU A 3 -22.49 -42.34 -16.13
C GLU A 3 -22.62 -42.29 -14.60
N VAL A 4 -22.01 -41.35 -13.87
CA VAL A 4 -22.47 -39.95 -13.77
C VAL A 4 -21.30 -39.10 -13.28
N PHE A 5 -20.65 -38.37 -14.17
CA PHE A 5 -19.74 -37.26 -13.85
C PHE A 5 -19.94 -36.14 -14.88
N THR A 6 -21.15 -35.58 -14.90
CA THR A 6 -21.49 -34.39 -15.69
C THR A 6 -22.62 -33.64 -14.98
N LYS A 7 -22.25 -32.71 -14.09
CA LYS A 7 -23.11 -31.59 -13.64
C LYS A 7 -22.30 -30.61 -12.77
N LYS A 8 -21.41 -29.85 -13.40
CA LYS A 8 -20.87 -28.61 -12.79
C LYS A 8 -20.59 -27.47 -13.79
N GLU A 9 -21.07 -27.58 -15.03
CA GLU A 9 -20.83 -26.57 -16.09
C GLU A 9 -22.10 -25.91 -16.65
N ALA A 10 -23.25 -26.05 -16.02
CA ALA A 10 -24.49 -25.42 -16.49
C ALA A 10 -25.22 -24.65 -15.38
N PHE A 11 -24.58 -23.63 -14.81
CA PHE A 11 -25.26 -22.61 -14.01
C PHE A 11 -24.54 -21.24 -14.08
N ILE A 12 -23.95 -20.91 -15.24
CA ILE A 12 -23.45 -19.55 -15.54
C ILE A 12 -23.79 -19.21 -16.99
N SER A 13 -25.07 -19.22 -17.32
CA SER A 13 -25.59 -18.54 -18.52
C SER A 13 -27.05 -18.20 -18.24
N ASN A 14 -27.44 -16.94 -18.41
CA ASN A 14 -28.76 -16.35 -18.14
C ASN A 14 -29.00 -15.74 -16.75
N LYS A 15 -28.05 -14.91 -16.28
CA LYS A 15 -28.39 -13.66 -15.56
C LYS A 15 -27.60 -12.48 -16.14
N LEU A 16 -27.68 -12.32 -17.46
CA LEU A 16 -27.37 -11.06 -18.16
C LEU A 16 -28.68 -10.27 -18.28
N GLN A 17 -29.20 -9.82 -17.14
CA GLN A 17 -30.04 -8.64 -17.05
C GLN A 17 -29.37 -7.76 -16.00
N TYR A 18 -28.40 -6.98 -16.45
CA TYR A 18 -27.82 -5.89 -15.68
C TYR A 18 -28.96 -4.92 -15.33
N SER A 19 -29.49 -5.03 -14.12
CA SER A 19 -30.19 -3.90 -13.50
C SER A 19 -29.12 -2.87 -13.15
N LEU A 20 -28.88 -1.95 -14.11
CA LEU A 20 -28.31 -0.65 -13.84
C LEU A 20 -29.23 0.08 -12.86
N THR A 21 -29.09 -0.19 -11.57
CA THR A 21 -29.60 0.67 -10.50
C THR A 21 -28.40 1.35 -9.86
N HIS A 22 -27.71 2.17 -10.66
CA HIS A 22 -26.86 3.21 -10.12
C HIS A 22 -27.77 4.23 -9.42
N THR A 23 -27.69 4.23 -8.09
CA THR A 23 -27.93 5.41 -7.27
C THR A 23 -26.91 6.47 -7.69
N ASP A 24 -27.21 7.18 -8.77
CA ASP A 24 -26.56 8.45 -9.04
C ASP A 24 -26.75 9.33 -7.80
N LEU A 25 -25.69 9.49 -7.02
CA LEU A 25 -25.56 10.50 -5.96
C LEU A 25 -25.48 11.88 -6.62
N VAL A 26 -26.56 12.29 -7.31
CA VAL A 26 -26.81 13.67 -7.68
C VAL A 26 -27.21 14.39 -6.39
N THR A 27 -26.24 15.07 -5.78
CA THR A 27 -26.39 16.16 -4.79
C THR A 27 -27.52 15.99 -3.75
N MET A 28 -27.19 15.35 -2.61
CA MET A 28 -28.02 15.22 -1.42
C MET A 28 -28.07 16.50 -0.55
N ALA A 29 -28.30 17.68 -1.14
CA ALA A 29 -28.44 18.92 -0.39
C ALA A 29 -29.92 19.20 -0.05
N TRP A 30 -30.18 19.78 1.12
CA TRP A 30 -31.50 20.36 1.40
C TRP A 30 -31.72 21.57 0.51
N ASN A 31 -32.82 21.56 -0.24
CA ASN A 31 -33.25 22.68 -1.08
C ASN A 31 -34.42 23.39 -0.44
N ILE A 32 -34.49 24.71 -0.61
CA ILE A 32 -35.63 25.49 -0.16
C ILE A 32 -36.73 25.41 -1.21
N VAL A 33 -37.92 25.01 -0.79
CA VAL A 33 -39.12 24.98 -1.62
C VAL A 33 -40.17 25.88 -1.01
N TRP A 34 -40.65 26.82 -1.80
CA TRP A 34 -41.73 27.72 -1.41
C TRP A 34 -43.06 27.23 -1.96
N ARG A 35 -44.08 27.14 -1.11
CA ARG A 35 -45.47 26.85 -1.52
C ARG A 35 -46.35 28.05 -1.24
N LYS A 36 -47.32 28.32 -2.13
CA LYS A 36 -48.23 29.47 -2.05
C LYS A 36 -49.73 29.09 -1.98
N PRO A 37 -50.18 28.28 -1.02
CA PRO A 37 -51.61 28.08 -0.79
C PRO A 37 -52.27 29.42 -0.39
N HIS A 38 -53.39 29.76 -1.02
CA HIS A 38 -54.22 30.94 -0.71
C HIS A 38 -53.43 32.26 -0.55
N LYS A 39 -52.51 32.55 -1.48
CA LYS A 39 -51.68 33.78 -1.53
C LYS A 39 -50.65 33.97 -0.39
N LYS A 40 -50.57 33.05 0.59
CA LYS A 40 -49.54 33.08 1.65
C LYS A 40 -48.37 32.16 1.30
N LYS A 41 -47.13 32.62 1.49
CA LYS A 41 -45.90 31.91 1.12
C LYS A 41 -45.32 31.16 2.32
N TYR A 42 -45.03 29.88 2.13
CA TYR A 42 -44.55 28.96 3.16
C TYR A 42 -43.29 28.23 2.71
N GLY A 43 -42.29 28.16 3.59
CA GLY A 43 -40.99 27.54 3.33
C GLY A 43 -40.93 26.09 3.80
N TYR A 44 -40.28 25.26 2.98
CA TYR A 44 -39.97 23.87 3.28
C TYR A 44 -38.52 23.60 2.92
N LEU A 45 -37.79 22.92 3.79
CA LEU A 45 -36.55 22.25 3.41
C LEU A 45 -36.93 20.90 2.79
N LYS A 46 -36.52 20.66 1.55
CA LYS A 46 -36.80 19.44 0.78
C LYS A 46 -35.51 18.73 0.42
N LYS A 47 -35.39 17.44 0.75
CA LYS A 47 -34.30 16.55 0.36
C LYS A 47 -34.87 15.38 -0.43
N SER A 48 -34.43 15.20 -1.67
CA SER A 48 -34.83 14.06 -2.50
C SER A 48 -33.71 13.04 -2.57
N TYR A 49 -34.05 11.76 -2.52
CA TYR A 49 -33.09 10.64 -2.54
C TYR A 49 -33.73 9.43 -3.23
N ARG A 50 -32.92 8.50 -3.73
CA ARG A 50 -33.43 7.29 -4.40
C ARG A 50 -33.30 6.08 -3.48
N ILE A 51 -34.35 5.26 -3.41
CA ILE A 51 -34.31 3.91 -2.84
C ILE A 51 -34.84 2.96 -3.93
N ASN A 52 -34.04 1.97 -4.32
CA ASN A 52 -34.40 0.97 -5.34
C ASN A 52 -34.94 1.60 -6.64
N GLY A 53 -34.25 2.64 -7.14
CA GLY A 53 -34.63 3.37 -8.36
C GLY A 53 -35.82 4.33 -8.23
N ARG A 54 -36.56 4.32 -7.12
CA ARG A 54 -37.70 5.23 -6.88
C ARG A 54 -37.24 6.48 -6.12
N VAL A 55 -37.67 7.65 -6.58
CA VAL A 55 -37.42 8.92 -5.90
C VAL A 55 -38.31 9.03 -4.66
N LYS A 56 -37.70 9.11 -3.49
CA LYS A 56 -38.32 9.50 -2.24
C LYS A 56 -37.96 10.94 -1.89
N THR A 57 -38.81 11.59 -1.11
CA THR A 57 -38.60 12.95 -0.65
C THR A 57 -38.85 13.04 0.84
N LYS A 58 -37.94 13.71 1.55
CA LYS A 58 -38.14 14.15 2.92
C LYS A 58 -38.33 15.66 2.92
N GLU A 59 -39.35 16.13 3.62
CA GLU A 59 -39.65 17.56 3.76
C GLU A 59 -39.71 17.94 5.23
N ILE A 60 -39.16 19.11 5.56
CA ILE A 60 -39.25 19.74 6.88
C ILE A 60 -39.90 21.11 6.66
N TYR A 61 -41.06 21.32 7.26
CA TYR A 61 -41.71 22.63 7.26
C TYR A 61 -40.93 23.60 8.15
N ILE A 62 -40.61 24.78 7.63
CA ILE A 62 -39.83 25.82 8.33
C ILE A 62 -40.61 27.13 8.49
N GLY A 63 -41.93 27.13 8.29
CA GLY A 63 -42.80 28.27 8.61
C GLY A 63 -43.24 29.14 7.42
N PRO A 64 -44.02 30.19 7.69
CA PRO A 64 -44.36 31.25 6.73
C PRO A 64 -43.11 32.04 6.29
N ASP A 65 -43.20 32.82 5.20
CA ASP A 65 -42.08 33.50 4.52
C ASP A 65 -41.03 34.14 5.45
N GLU A 66 -41.46 35.02 6.36
CA GLU A 66 -40.58 35.72 7.28
C GLU A 66 -39.87 34.77 8.26
N VAL A 67 -40.63 33.84 8.85
CA VAL A 67 -40.12 32.83 9.80
C VAL A 67 -39.14 31.89 9.10
N ALA A 68 -39.51 31.39 7.92
CA ALA A 68 -38.67 30.52 7.13
C ALA A 68 -37.36 31.23 6.73
N THR A 69 -37.42 32.49 6.31
CA THR A 69 -36.23 33.28 5.96
C THR A 69 -35.32 33.48 7.17
N LYS A 70 -35.90 33.74 8.35
CA LYS A 70 -35.15 33.83 9.61
C LYS A 70 -34.46 32.52 9.97
N ILE A 71 -35.20 31.40 9.95
CA ILE A 71 -34.64 30.06 10.23
C ILE A 71 -33.50 29.73 9.26
N LEU A 72 -33.66 30.02 7.97
CA LEU A 72 -32.61 29.76 6.96
C LEU A 72 -31.35 30.60 7.19
N THR A 73 -31.52 31.83 7.68
CA THR A 73 -30.41 32.72 8.03
C THR A 73 -29.71 32.18 9.27
N ASP A 74 -30.47 31.86 10.32
CA ASP A 74 -29.96 31.30 11.57
C ASP A 74 -29.17 30.00 11.32
N LEU A 75 -29.70 29.07 10.52
CA LEU A 75 -29.02 27.82 10.17
C LEU A 75 -27.66 28.04 9.47
N ALA A 76 -27.49 29.18 8.81
CA ALA A 76 -26.23 29.51 8.16
C ALA A 76 -25.24 30.23 9.08
N THR A 77 -25.72 31.15 9.93
CA THR A 77 -24.84 32.10 10.63
C THR A 77 -24.84 32.00 12.14
N ARG A 78 -25.89 31.45 12.76
CA ARG A 78 -26.01 31.39 14.22
C ARG A 78 -25.12 30.27 14.80
N GLU A 79 -24.67 30.46 16.04
CA GLU A 79 -24.08 29.40 16.85
C GLU A 79 -25.15 28.38 17.24
N LEU A 80 -24.76 27.10 17.22
CA LEU A 80 -25.64 25.99 17.57
C LEU A 80 -25.59 25.70 19.07
N ILE A 81 -26.65 25.10 19.60
CA ILE A 81 -26.67 24.53 20.95
C ILE A 81 -25.87 23.22 20.92
N ASP A 82 -25.05 22.98 21.95
CA ASP A 82 -24.10 21.85 22.02
C ASP A 82 -23.15 21.80 20.80
N GLU A 83 -22.72 22.97 20.32
CA GLU A 83 -21.87 23.09 19.14
C GLU A 83 -20.55 22.32 19.31
N THR A 84 -20.23 21.47 18.34
CA THR A 84 -19.04 20.63 18.35
C THR A 84 -18.41 20.57 16.95
N ASP A 85 -17.09 20.72 16.91
CA ASP A 85 -16.30 20.49 15.70
C ASP A 85 -16.08 19.00 15.43
N ILE A 86 -16.37 18.57 14.19
CA ILE A 86 -16.16 17.21 13.71
C ILE A 86 -15.30 17.16 12.45
N THR A 87 -14.70 16.00 12.20
CA THR A 87 -13.99 15.70 10.95
C THR A 87 -14.99 15.41 9.83
N TYR A 88 -14.67 15.85 8.61
CA TYR A 88 -15.63 15.89 7.50
C TYR A 88 -15.01 15.50 6.15
N SER A 89 -14.02 16.27 5.72
CA SER A 89 -13.57 16.21 4.32
C SER A 89 -12.91 14.89 3.93
N GLY A 90 -12.06 14.35 4.80
CA GLY A 90 -11.34 13.11 4.53
C GLY A 90 -12.28 11.92 4.46
N GLU A 91 -13.22 11.85 5.41
CA GLU A 91 -14.28 10.85 5.40
C GLU A 91 -15.15 10.94 4.16
N THR A 92 -15.59 12.15 3.78
CA THR A 92 -16.42 12.37 2.60
C THR A 92 -15.71 11.96 1.31
N ILE A 93 -14.43 12.30 1.19
CA ILE A 93 -13.61 11.96 0.02
C ILE A 93 -13.40 10.45 -0.07
N LEU A 94 -12.98 9.79 1.01
CA LEU A 94 -12.77 8.34 0.98
C LEU A 94 -14.08 7.56 0.90
N GLU A 95 -15.19 8.08 1.41
CA GLU A 95 -16.51 7.52 1.15
C GLU A 95 -16.86 7.61 -0.34
N LYS A 96 -16.57 8.73 -1.00
CA LYS A 96 -16.77 8.85 -2.45
C LYS A 96 -15.97 7.79 -3.22
N ILE A 97 -14.70 7.56 -2.86
CA ILE A 97 -13.86 6.54 -3.49
C ILE A 97 -14.37 5.13 -3.22
N THR A 98 -14.70 4.81 -1.96
CA THR A 98 -15.24 3.47 -1.63
C THR A 98 -16.58 3.20 -2.31
N ASN A 99 -17.42 4.23 -2.48
CA ASN A 99 -18.68 4.15 -3.21
C ASN A 99 -18.48 3.96 -4.72
N THR A 100 -17.48 4.60 -5.34
CA THR A 100 -17.19 4.28 -6.76
C THR A 100 -16.83 2.81 -6.87
N LEU A 101 -15.93 2.32 -6.01
CA LEU A 101 -15.47 0.93 -6.00
C LEU A 101 -16.53 -0.10 -5.56
N ASN A 102 -17.76 0.29 -5.24
CA ASN A 102 -18.83 -0.55 -4.67
C ASN A 102 -18.37 -1.35 -3.43
N PHE A 103 -17.55 -0.75 -2.57
CA PHE A 103 -16.92 -1.47 -1.47
C PHE A 103 -17.92 -1.97 -0.42
N GLU A 104 -18.95 -1.18 -0.09
CA GLU A 104 -20.01 -1.63 0.85
C GLU A 104 -20.75 -2.86 0.30
N ASP A 105 -21.07 -2.88 -0.99
CA ASP A 105 -21.74 -4.02 -1.65
C ASP A 105 -20.85 -5.26 -1.70
N ILE A 106 -19.55 -5.10 -1.98
CA ILE A 106 -18.57 -6.19 -1.88
C ILE A 106 -18.59 -6.75 -0.46
N LEU A 107 -18.50 -5.90 0.56
CA LEU A 107 -18.54 -6.37 1.94
C LEU A 107 -19.86 -7.10 2.23
N ILE A 108 -21.01 -6.61 1.78
CA ILE A 108 -22.32 -7.27 1.94
C ILE A 108 -22.32 -8.67 1.32
N GLU A 109 -21.72 -8.87 0.15
CA GLU A 109 -21.62 -10.18 -0.48
C GLU A 109 -20.85 -11.19 0.39
N TYR A 110 -19.78 -10.74 1.05
CA TYR A 110 -18.93 -11.60 1.88
C TYR A 110 -19.39 -11.75 3.34
N THR A 111 -20.13 -10.78 3.88
CA THR A 111 -20.60 -10.80 5.28
C THR A 111 -22.04 -11.27 5.41
N GLY A 112 -22.88 -11.05 4.38
CA GLY A 112 -24.33 -11.23 4.44
C GLY A 112 -25.06 -10.21 5.33
N ASP A 113 -24.40 -9.15 5.80
CA ASP A 113 -24.93 -8.19 6.77
C ASP A 113 -24.61 -6.73 6.38
N GLU A 114 -25.65 -5.98 6.02
CA GLU A 114 -25.55 -4.57 5.62
C GLU A 114 -25.02 -3.66 6.74
N ARG A 115 -25.45 -3.88 7.98
CA ARG A 115 -25.01 -3.07 9.14
C ARG A 115 -23.54 -3.31 9.39
N ALA A 116 -23.13 -4.57 9.45
CA ALA A 116 -21.73 -4.96 9.65
C ALA A 116 -20.82 -4.42 8.53
N SER A 117 -21.26 -4.52 7.28
CA SER A 117 -20.50 -4.03 6.12
C SER A 117 -20.32 -2.51 6.12
N ARG A 118 -21.38 -1.75 6.43
CA ARG A 118 -21.29 -0.29 6.58
C ARG A 118 -20.39 0.12 7.72
N ALA A 119 -20.54 -0.53 8.87
CA ALA A 119 -19.70 -0.30 10.04
C ALA A 119 -18.23 -0.55 9.72
N LEU A 120 -17.94 -1.67 9.04
CA LEU A 120 -16.61 -2.07 8.66
C LEU A 120 -15.97 -1.11 7.64
N LYS A 121 -16.73 -0.70 6.61
CA LYS A 121 -16.31 0.35 5.66
C LYS A 121 -15.85 1.61 6.40
N ASN A 122 -16.69 2.12 7.31
CA ASN A 122 -16.40 3.35 8.05
C ASN A 122 -15.17 3.17 8.95
N VAL A 123 -15.04 2.03 9.63
CA VAL A 123 -13.86 1.71 10.44
C VAL A 123 -12.57 1.73 9.61
N ILE A 124 -12.58 1.13 8.41
CA ILE A 124 -11.40 1.12 7.52
C ILE A 124 -11.07 2.54 7.05
N ILE A 125 -12.06 3.36 6.68
CA ILE A 125 -11.84 4.77 6.31
C ILE A 125 -11.22 5.55 7.49
N LEU A 126 -11.77 5.40 8.70
CA LEU A 126 -11.24 6.08 9.89
C LEU A 126 -9.81 5.62 10.23
N MET A 127 -9.52 4.32 10.11
CA MET A 127 -8.16 3.79 10.25
C MET A 127 -7.19 4.37 9.22
N THR A 128 -7.67 4.68 8.01
CA THR A 128 -6.87 5.26 6.93
C THR A 128 -6.53 6.73 7.20
N LEU A 129 -7.48 7.50 7.72
CA LEU A 129 -7.31 8.94 7.96
C LEU A 129 -6.56 9.25 9.26
N PHE A 130 -6.78 8.43 10.29
CA PHE A 130 -6.31 8.70 11.64
C PHE A 130 -5.42 7.57 12.14
N ASN A 131 -4.14 7.89 12.30
CA ASN A 131 -3.15 7.02 12.91
C ASN A 131 -3.35 6.94 14.43
N GLU A 132 -4.41 6.26 14.85
CA GLU A 132 -4.78 6.05 16.24
C GLU A 132 -5.06 4.55 16.47
N SER A 133 -4.96 4.08 17.73
CA SER A 133 -5.35 2.71 18.03
C SER A 133 -6.84 2.49 17.78
N LYS A 134 -7.27 1.27 17.41
CA LYS A 134 -8.70 0.95 17.20
C LYS A 134 -9.58 1.35 18.38
N ARG A 135 -9.07 1.16 19.61
CA ARG A 135 -9.72 1.64 20.84
C ARG A 135 -9.94 3.15 20.85
N ARG A 136 -8.92 3.95 20.50
CA ARG A 136 -9.05 5.42 20.46
C ARG A 136 -9.92 5.88 19.28
N LEU A 137 -9.81 5.22 18.13
CA LEU A 137 -10.68 5.47 16.99
C LEU A 137 -12.15 5.31 17.39
N PHE A 138 -12.49 4.20 18.02
CA PHE A 138 -13.88 3.92 18.38
C PHE A 138 -14.36 4.76 19.58
N LEU A 139 -13.61 4.79 20.69
CA LEU A 139 -14.06 5.45 21.92
C LEU A 139 -13.93 6.98 21.92
N LYS A 140 -13.21 7.57 20.96
CA LYS A 140 -12.98 9.02 20.93
C LYS A 140 -13.15 9.63 19.54
N ARG A 141 -12.55 9.03 18.50
CA ARG A 141 -12.56 9.64 17.15
C ARG A 141 -13.93 9.56 16.50
N LEU A 142 -14.61 8.42 16.61
CA LEU A 142 -15.90 8.17 15.99
C LEU A 142 -16.95 9.18 16.46
N ASP A 143 -16.93 9.55 17.74
CA ASP A 143 -17.81 10.55 18.32
C ASP A 143 -17.66 11.94 17.67
N LYS A 144 -16.47 12.23 17.12
CA LYS A 144 -16.12 13.48 16.43
C LYS A 144 -16.03 13.33 14.91
N SER A 145 -16.70 12.33 14.33
CA SER A 145 -16.69 12.07 12.89
C SER A 145 -18.11 12.12 12.32
N ILE A 146 -18.23 12.49 11.05
CA ILE A 146 -19.50 12.35 10.31
C ILE A 146 -20.05 10.91 10.28
N PHE A 147 -19.20 9.91 10.53
CA PHE A 147 -19.63 8.51 10.57
C PHE A 147 -20.19 8.05 11.91
N LYS A 148 -20.29 8.92 12.93
CA LYS A 148 -20.80 8.58 14.26
C LYS A 148 -22.09 7.75 14.20
N ASN A 149 -23.08 8.27 13.47
CA ASN A 149 -24.41 7.67 13.41
C ASN A 149 -24.52 6.52 12.39
N SER A 150 -23.65 6.48 11.38
CA SER A 150 -23.70 5.45 10.31
C SER A 150 -22.89 4.20 10.63
N THR A 151 -21.96 4.27 11.57
CA THR A 151 -21.11 3.14 11.95
C THR A 151 -21.86 2.15 12.83
N ASP A 152 -22.88 2.60 13.58
CA ASP A 152 -23.81 1.76 14.35
C ASP A 152 -23.13 0.61 15.11
N ILE A 153 -22.07 0.92 15.86
CA ILE A 153 -21.39 0.00 16.79
C ILE A 153 -21.57 0.56 18.20
N LYS A 154 -21.91 -0.31 19.17
CA LYS A 154 -22.10 0.07 20.58
C LYS A 154 -20.88 -0.25 21.42
N TYR A 155 -20.23 -1.39 21.18
CA TYR A 155 -19.12 -1.89 21.98
C TYR A 155 -17.85 -2.06 21.15
N LEU A 156 -16.68 -1.91 21.78
CA LEU A 156 -15.40 -2.08 21.10
C LEU A 156 -15.22 -3.51 20.58
N GLU A 157 -15.79 -4.49 21.27
CA GLU A 157 -15.75 -5.91 20.97
C GLU A 157 -16.37 -6.22 19.59
N GLU A 158 -17.41 -5.48 19.20
CA GLU A 158 -18.04 -5.61 17.88
C GLU A 158 -17.03 -5.28 16.76
N VAL A 159 -16.12 -4.32 16.96
CA VAL A 159 -15.07 -4.00 15.96
C VAL A 159 -14.18 -5.22 15.71
N TYR A 160 -13.83 -5.97 16.76
CA TYR A 160 -13.04 -7.19 16.59
C TYR A 160 -13.87 -8.32 15.97
N GLY A 161 -15.17 -8.40 16.27
CA GLY A 161 -16.11 -9.31 15.60
C GLY A 161 -16.19 -9.05 14.09
N LEU A 162 -16.24 -7.78 13.67
CA LEU A 162 -16.20 -7.40 12.25
C LEU A 162 -14.91 -7.84 11.56
N MET A 163 -13.77 -7.77 12.27
CA MET A 163 -12.49 -8.26 11.73
C MET A 163 -12.49 -9.77 11.53
N ASP A 164 -13.05 -10.51 12.49
CA ASP A 164 -13.13 -11.96 12.44
C ASP A 164 -14.10 -12.44 11.34
N LEU A 165 -15.16 -11.68 11.07
CA LEU A 165 -16.17 -11.98 10.05
C LEU A 165 -15.61 -12.05 8.63
N VAL A 166 -14.67 -11.15 8.28
CA VAL A 166 -14.11 -11.06 6.93
C VAL A 166 -12.75 -11.76 6.76
N TYR A 167 -12.16 -12.27 7.83
CA TYR A 167 -10.79 -12.81 7.85
C TYR A 167 -10.50 -13.82 6.73
N ASN A 168 -11.40 -14.79 6.53
CA ASN A 168 -11.20 -15.84 5.52
C ASN A 168 -11.40 -15.36 4.07
N ARG A 169 -11.85 -14.12 3.87
CA ARG A 169 -12.22 -13.56 2.55
C ARG A 169 -11.44 -12.30 2.20
N LEU A 170 -10.41 -11.94 2.97
CA LEU A 170 -9.60 -10.74 2.75
C LEU A 170 -9.02 -10.69 1.33
N GLY A 171 -8.40 -11.77 0.87
CA GLY A 171 -7.86 -11.81 -0.50
C GLY A 171 -8.93 -11.71 -1.59
N ASP A 172 -10.15 -12.18 -1.33
CA ASP A 172 -11.27 -12.13 -2.29
C ASP A 172 -11.84 -10.70 -2.37
N ILE A 173 -12.02 -10.05 -1.22
CA ILE A 173 -12.44 -8.65 -1.12
C ILE A 173 -11.46 -7.73 -1.86
N MET A 174 -10.15 -7.95 -1.68
CA MET A 174 -9.12 -7.20 -2.41
C MET A 174 -9.24 -7.38 -3.93
N TYR A 175 -9.52 -8.61 -4.37
CA TYR A 175 -9.67 -8.92 -5.78
C TYR A 175 -10.88 -8.20 -6.40
N ASP A 176 -12.03 -8.21 -5.74
CA ASP A 176 -13.23 -7.52 -6.23
C ASP A 176 -13.08 -5.99 -6.21
N LEU A 177 -12.37 -5.45 -5.21
CA LEU A 177 -11.97 -4.03 -5.18
C LEU A 177 -11.11 -3.68 -6.40
N LEU A 178 -10.07 -4.48 -6.68
CA LEU A 178 -9.20 -4.27 -7.83
C LEU A 178 -9.99 -4.36 -9.15
N LYS A 179 -10.88 -5.35 -9.26
CA LYS A 179 -11.74 -5.54 -10.43
C LYS A 179 -12.64 -4.34 -10.68
N ASN A 180 -13.23 -3.76 -9.64
CA ASN A 180 -14.04 -2.56 -9.78
C ASN A 180 -13.17 -1.33 -10.11
N ALA A 181 -11.99 -1.20 -9.51
CA ALA A 181 -11.06 -0.13 -9.83
C ALA A 181 -10.63 -0.12 -11.30
N ILE A 182 -10.26 -1.29 -11.85
CA ILE A 182 -9.85 -1.44 -13.26
C ILE A 182 -10.99 -1.05 -14.21
N LYS A 183 -12.24 -1.39 -13.86
CA LYS A 183 -13.40 -1.06 -14.69
C LYS A 183 -13.75 0.42 -14.70
N GLN A 184 -13.51 1.13 -13.60
CA GLN A 184 -14.01 2.49 -13.40
C GLN A 184 -12.95 3.58 -13.53
N HIS A 185 -11.69 3.21 -13.39
CA HIS A 185 -10.57 4.14 -13.36
C HIS A 185 -9.47 3.72 -14.34
N LYS A 186 -8.64 4.66 -14.76
CA LYS A 186 -7.48 4.37 -15.60
C LYS A 186 -6.35 3.80 -14.74
N ILE A 187 -6.35 2.48 -14.61
CA ILE A 187 -5.36 1.72 -13.85
C ILE A 187 -4.35 1.12 -14.82
N GLY A 188 -3.06 1.35 -14.59
CA GLY A 188 -2.02 0.70 -15.37
C GLY A 188 -1.83 -0.76 -14.94
N LEU A 189 -1.73 -1.64 -15.93
CA LEU A 189 -1.70 -3.10 -15.74
C LEU A 189 -0.43 -3.74 -16.32
N GLU A 190 0.44 -2.94 -16.93
CA GLU A 190 1.62 -3.41 -17.67
C GLU A 190 2.72 -3.90 -16.73
N TYR A 191 2.94 -3.22 -15.59
CA TYR A 191 4.01 -3.54 -14.67
C TYR A 191 3.47 -3.94 -13.30
N LEU A 192 3.99 -5.03 -12.75
CA LEU A 192 3.71 -5.46 -11.39
C LEU A 192 5.01 -5.66 -10.64
N MET A 193 5.33 -4.74 -9.73
CA MET A 193 6.49 -4.82 -8.84
C MET A 193 6.12 -5.59 -7.59
N VAL A 194 6.83 -6.69 -7.34
CA VAL A 194 6.54 -7.59 -6.22
C VAL A 194 7.75 -7.68 -5.33
N ASP A 195 7.51 -7.45 -4.04
CA ASP A 195 8.54 -7.61 -3.02
C ASP A 195 7.91 -8.00 -1.69
N ALA A 196 8.76 -8.41 -0.75
CA ALA A 196 8.36 -8.80 0.59
C ALA A 196 9.08 -7.92 1.62
N THR A 197 8.33 -7.43 2.60
CA THR A 197 8.89 -6.74 3.77
C THR A 197 8.58 -7.52 5.03
N ARG A 198 9.28 -7.17 6.11
CA ARG A 198 9.13 -7.81 7.42
C ARG A 198 8.69 -6.76 8.44
N PHE A 199 7.58 -7.01 9.11
CA PHE A 199 7.14 -6.20 10.23
C PHE A 199 7.47 -6.90 11.54
N LYS A 200 8.07 -6.15 12.46
CA LYS A 200 8.32 -6.63 13.82
C LYS A 200 7.02 -6.58 14.61
N VAL A 201 6.74 -7.66 15.34
CA VAL A 201 5.61 -7.73 16.27
C VAL A 201 6.19 -7.78 17.68
N TYR A 202 5.84 -6.80 18.50
CA TYR A 202 6.33 -6.70 19.88
C TYR A 202 5.51 -7.63 20.78
N LYS A 203 5.84 -8.92 20.73
CA LYS A 203 5.23 -9.98 21.52
C LYS A 203 6.32 -10.95 21.99
N ASP A 204 6.19 -11.44 23.22
CA ASP A 204 7.19 -12.32 23.84
C ASP A 204 6.99 -13.80 23.49
N CYS A 205 6.04 -14.14 22.62
CA CYS A 205 5.76 -15.52 22.20
C CYS A 205 5.51 -15.66 20.69
N GLU A 206 5.90 -16.83 20.16
CA GLU A 206 5.59 -17.25 18.80
C GLU A 206 4.16 -17.79 18.68
N THR A 207 3.60 -17.72 17.48
CA THR A 207 2.31 -18.29 17.09
C THR A 207 2.43 -18.95 15.70
N GLY A 208 1.33 -19.28 15.02
CA GLY A 208 1.37 -19.80 13.66
C GLY A 208 1.97 -18.78 12.69
N LEU A 209 1.56 -17.52 12.84
CA LEU A 209 1.99 -16.39 11.99
C LEU A 209 3.22 -15.65 12.57
N ILE A 210 3.26 -15.42 13.87
CA ILE A 210 4.35 -14.66 14.51
C ILE A 210 5.51 -15.62 14.78
N ARG A 211 6.61 -15.48 14.03
CA ARG A 211 7.80 -16.36 14.15
C ARG A 211 9.08 -15.55 14.18
N PHE A 212 10.09 -16.03 14.90
CA PHE A 212 11.44 -15.53 14.75
C PHE A 212 11.96 -15.88 13.36
N GLY A 213 12.66 -14.95 12.74
CA GLY A 213 13.26 -15.17 11.44
C GLY A 213 14.52 -14.35 11.25
N TYR A 214 14.95 -14.25 9.99
CA TYR A 214 16.19 -13.56 9.68
C TYR A 214 16.05 -12.04 9.94
N SER A 215 16.86 -11.52 10.87
CA SER A 215 16.92 -10.08 11.21
C SER A 215 18.20 -9.45 10.66
N ALA A 216 18.06 -8.57 9.66
CA ALA A 216 19.18 -7.81 9.10
C ALA A 216 19.76 -6.78 10.11
N GLN A 217 18.96 -6.36 11.10
CA GLN A 217 19.33 -5.38 12.13
C GLN A 217 19.47 -6.04 13.50
N LYS A 218 20.47 -6.90 13.73
CA LYS A 218 21.00 -7.39 15.05
C LYS A 218 20.02 -7.73 16.20
N ARG A 219 18.71 -7.72 15.99
CA ARG A 219 17.63 -7.96 16.95
C ARG A 219 16.87 -9.17 16.46
N ARG A 220 17.46 -10.34 16.69
CA ARG A 220 16.87 -11.67 16.41
C ARG A 220 15.90 -12.09 17.51
N ASP A 221 15.84 -11.30 18.57
CA ASP A 221 15.03 -11.42 19.79
C ASP A 221 13.59 -10.91 19.63
N ILE A 222 13.22 -10.37 18.46
CA ILE A 222 11.86 -9.88 18.22
C ILE A 222 11.23 -10.70 17.10
N PRO A 223 10.06 -11.32 17.31
CA PRO A 223 9.40 -12.08 16.26
C PRO A 223 8.81 -11.14 15.20
N GLN A 224 8.57 -11.70 14.02
CA GLN A 224 8.16 -10.93 12.86
C GLN A 224 7.04 -11.63 12.08
N VAL A 225 6.42 -10.85 11.21
CA VAL A 225 5.51 -11.33 10.15
C VAL A 225 6.02 -10.79 8.82
N ASN A 226 5.88 -11.57 7.77
CA ASN A 226 6.27 -11.15 6.43
C ASN A 226 5.05 -10.68 5.66
N LEU A 227 5.15 -9.55 4.97
CA LEU A 227 4.12 -9.02 4.09
C LEU A 227 4.65 -9.00 2.65
N VAL A 228 3.93 -9.65 1.74
CA VAL A 228 4.16 -9.55 0.30
C VAL A 228 3.15 -8.57 -0.28
N ILE A 229 3.61 -7.63 -1.08
CA ILE A 229 2.75 -6.75 -1.87
C ILE A 229 3.21 -6.77 -3.33
N GLY A 230 2.22 -6.80 -4.24
CA GLY A 230 2.41 -6.43 -5.64
C GLY A 230 1.79 -5.07 -5.91
N VAL A 231 2.56 -4.08 -6.36
CA VAL A 231 2.07 -2.75 -6.78
C VAL A 231 2.33 -2.49 -8.26
N ASN A 232 1.50 -1.66 -8.88
CA ASN A 232 1.79 -1.11 -10.22
C ASN A 232 2.60 0.21 -10.12
N GLU A 233 2.86 0.84 -11.27
CA GLU A 233 3.59 2.10 -11.36
C GLU A 233 2.86 3.31 -10.74
N GLN A 234 1.54 3.19 -10.55
CA GLN A 234 0.72 4.17 -9.82
C GLN A 234 0.74 3.91 -8.30
N GLN A 235 1.53 2.93 -7.83
CA GLN A 235 1.61 2.48 -6.45
C GLN A 235 0.29 1.90 -5.91
N ILE A 236 -0.59 1.44 -6.79
CA ILE A 236 -1.84 0.78 -6.42
C ILE A 236 -1.51 -0.68 -6.08
N PRO A 237 -1.86 -1.18 -4.88
CA PRO A 237 -1.64 -2.57 -4.52
C PRO A 237 -2.65 -3.47 -5.25
N PHE A 238 -2.14 -4.50 -5.94
CA PHE A 238 -2.93 -5.50 -6.66
C PHE A 238 -3.04 -6.79 -5.87
N PHE A 239 -2.02 -7.05 -5.05
CA PHE A 239 -1.92 -8.27 -4.28
C PHE A 239 -1.37 -7.95 -2.90
N VAL A 240 -1.88 -8.67 -1.90
CA VAL A 240 -1.37 -8.66 -0.54
C VAL A 240 -1.47 -10.06 0.05
N SER A 241 -0.41 -10.50 0.74
CA SER A 241 -0.45 -11.69 1.58
C SER A 241 0.45 -11.54 2.80
N LEU A 242 0.02 -12.06 3.94
CA LEU A 242 0.88 -12.23 5.10
C LEU A 242 1.38 -13.66 5.17
N HIS A 243 2.62 -13.82 5.62
CA HIS A 243 3.27 -15.10 5.83
C HIS A 243 3.97 -15.15 7.19
N PRO A 244 4.16 -16.36 7.75
CA PRO A 244 4.95 -16.52 8.96
C PRO A 244 6.34 -15.89 8.87
N GLY A 245 6.82 -15.32 9.98
CA GLY A 245 8.09 -14.58 10.01
C GLY A 245 9.35 -15.36 9.58
N ASN A 246 9.29 -16.69 9.61
CA ASN A 246 10.36 -17.60 9.18
C ASN A 246 10.20 -18.11 7.74
N THR A 247 9.14 -17.72 7.02
CA THR A 247 8.94 -18.11 5.62
C THR A 247 10.04 -17.52 4.74
N SER A 248 10.59 -18.34 3.84
CA SER A 248 11.64 -17.90 2.91
C SER A 248 11.07 -17.03 1.78
N ASP A 249 11.90 -16.11 1.29
CA ASP A 249 11.50 -15.19 0.20
C ASP A 249 11.05 -15.95 -1.06
N VAL A 250 11.71 -17.07 -1.36
CA VAL A 250 11.33 -18.00 -2.44
C VAL A 250 9.93 -18.59 -2.25
N ALA A 251 9.61 -19.06 -1.04
CA ALA A 251 8.31 -19.68 -0.78
C ALA A 251 7.18 -18.65 -0.88
N MET A 252 7.39 -17.46 -0.31
CA MET A 252 6.45 -16.34 -0.40
C MET A 252 6.19 -15.95 -1.86
N PHE A 253 7.25 -15.86 -2.67
CA PHE A 253 7.12 -15.54 -4.09
C PHE A 253 6.40 -16.64 -4.89
N SER A 254 6.66 -17.91 -4.59
CA SER A 254 5.91 -19.04 -5.16
C SER A 254 4.41 -18.94 -4.87
N ASP A 255 4.03 -18.62 -3.64
CA ASP A 255 2.62 -18.50 -3.25
C ASP A 255 1.93 -17.30 -3.90
N PHE A 256 2.64 -16.18 -4.04
CA PHE A 256 2.19 -15.06 -4.88
C PHE A 256 1.90 -15.52 -6.32
N LEU A 257 2.84 -16.22 -6.96
CA LEU A 257 2.70 -16.68 -8.34
C LEU A 257 1.56 -17.69 -8.53
N LYS A 258 1.29 -18.54 -7.54
CA LYS A 258 0.12 -19.44 -7.53
C LYS A 258 -1.18 -18.65 -7.42
N THR A 259 -1.22 -17.63 -6.58
CA THR A 259 -2.42 -16.80 -6.39
C THR A 259 -2.71 -15.93 -7.61
N LEU A 260 -1.67 -15.36 -8.22
CA LEU A 260 -1.77 -14.61 -9.47
C LEU A 260 -2.41 -15.48 -10.57
N ARG A 261 -1.97 -16.74 -10.68
CA ARG A 261 -2.54 -17.73 -11.63
C ARG A 261 -4.00 -18.04 -11.35
N SER A 262 -4.39 -18.27 -10.09
CA SER A 262 -5.71 -18.80 -9.76
C SER A 262 -6.80 -17.73 -9.69
N LYS A 263 -6.47 -16.53 -9.20
CA LYS A 263 -7.47 -15.49 -8.91
C LYS A 263 -7.43 -14.31 -9.87
N TYR A 264 -6.26 -13.90 -10.37
CA TYR A 264 -6.11 -12.64 -11.10
C TYR A 264 -6.20 -12.78 -12.62
N GLN A 265 -7.19 -13.54 -13.10
CA GLN A 265 -7.47 -13.69 -14.54
C GLN A 265 -7.88 -12.37 -15.20
N ILE A 266 -8.47 -11.42 -14.45
CA ILE A 266 -8.83 -10.09 -14.99
C ILE A 266 -7.63 -9.33 -15.58
N LEU A 267 -6.43 -9.64 -15.10
CA LEU A 267 -5.21 -9.12 -15.70
C LEU A 267 -5.08 -9.70 -17.13
N ASN A 268 -5.35 -10.99 -17.35
CA ASN A 268 -5.17 -11.73 -18.63
C ASN A 268 -5.93 -11.13 -19.80
N ASP A 269 -7.14 -10.63 -19.59
CA ASP A 269 -7.98 -10.21 -20.71
C ASP A 269 -7.78 -8.74 -21.11
N SER A 270 -7.10 -7.94 -20.27
CA SER A 270 -7.10 -6.48 -20.41
C SER A 270 -5.84 -5.89 -21.06
N VAL A 271 -4.69 -6.57 -20.97
CA VAL A 271 -3.42 -6.13 -21.56
C VAL A 271 -2.63 -7.31 -22.09
N SER A 272 -2.11 -7.17 -23.31
CA SER A 272 -1.38 -8.23 -24.03
C SER A 272 -0.01 -8.57 -23.46
N HIS A 273 0.58 -7.73 -22.61
CA HIS A 273 1.90 -7.94 -22.03
C HIS A 273 1.94 -7.43 -20.59
N LYS A 274 2.28 -8.29 -19.64
CA LYS A 274 2.49 -7.90 -18.23
C LYS A 274 3.85 -8.30 -17.78
N ILE A 275 4.58 -7.38 -17.15
CA ILE A 275 5.95 -7.61 -16.71
C ILE A 275 5.97 -7.67 -15.19
N ILE A 276 6.25 -8.86 -14.66
CA ILE A 276 6.50 -9.08 -13.23
C ILE A 276 7.96 -8.69 -12.94
N ILE A 277 8.15 -7.74 -12.02
CA ILE A 277 9.47 -7.27 -11.60
C ILE A 277 9.76 -7.84 -10.20
N MET A 278 10.90 -8.53 -10.05
CA MET A 278 11.27 -9.18 -8.78
C MET A 278 12.75 -9.06 -8.43
N ASP A 279 13.05 -9.15 -7.12
CA ASP A 279 14.42 -9.20 -6.58
C ASP A 279 15.18 -10.46 -7.04
N GLN A 280 16.51 -10.33 -7.15
CA GLN A 280 17.43 -11.45 -7.40
C GLN A 280 17.36 -12.56 -6.33
N GLY A 281 16.91 -12.25 -5.11
CA GLY A 281 16.72 -13.18 -4.00
C GLY A 281 15.62 -14.21 -4.25
N ASN A 282 14.61 -13.85 -5.06
CA ASN A 282 13.50 -14.73 -5.43
C ASN A 282 13.83 -15.63 -6.62
N VAL A 283 14.90 -15.30 -7.35
CA VAL A 283 15.32 -16.03 -8.55
C VAL A 283 15.86 -17.39 -8.14
N ASN A 284 15.28 -18.49 -8.58
CA ASN A 284 15.92 -19.82 -8.56
C ASN A 284 15.42 -20.63 -9.77
N GLU A 285 15.91 -21.85 -9.93
CA GLU A 285 15.55 -22.66 -11.10
C GLU A 285 14.05 -22.96 -11.18
N GLU A 286 13.41 -23.30 -10.06
CA GLU A 286 11.97 -23.57 -9.99
C GLU A 286 11.13 -22.31 -10.27
N THR A 287 11.46 -21.18 -9.64
CA THR A 287 10.81 -19.89 -9.87
C THR A 287 10.88 -19.49 -11.33
N ILE A 288 12.07 -19.58 -11.95
CA ILE A 288 12.27 -19.20 -13.35
C ILE A 288 11.55 -20.18 -14.29
N LYS A 289 11.52 -21.47 -13.97
CA LYS A 289 10.72 -22.45 -14.72
C LYS A 289 9.24 -22.11 -14.67
N TYR A 290 8.72 -21.70 -13.51
CA TYR A 290 7.33 -21.29 -13.36
C TYR A 290 7.00 -19.98 -14.09
N LEU A 291 7.85 -18.96 -13.99
CA LEU A 291 7.68 -17.71 -14.73
C LEU A 291 7.69 -17.94 -16.24
N ARG A 292 8.56 -18.82 -16.72
CA ARG A 292 8.57 -19.22 -18.14
C ARG A 292 7.31 -19.99 -18.54
N TRP A 293 6.72 -20.75 -17.62
CA TRP A 293 5.44 -21.41 -17.86
C TRP A 293 4.32 -20.37 -17.98
N LEU A 294 4.35 -19.29 -17.18
CA LEU A 294 3.38 -18.20 -17.20
C LEU A 294 3.38 -17.35 -18.48
N ILE A 295 4.43 -17.43 -19.31
CA ILE A 295 4.50 -16.76 -20.62
C ILE A 295 3.30 -17.14 -21.51
N ARG A 296 2.77 -18.35 -21.38
CA ARG A 296 1.58 -18.80 -22.13
C ARG A 296 0.28 -18.06 -21.77
N TYR A 297 0.32 -17.24 -20.72
CA TYR A 297 -0.76 -16.38 -20.23
C TYR A 297 -0.34 -14.90 -20.28
N ASP A 298 0.60 -14.55 -21.15
CA ASP A 298 1.09 -13.18 -21.39
C ASP A 298 1.72 -12.49 -20.16
N PHE A 299 2.19 -13.30 -19.21
CA PHE A 299 3.04 -12.83 -18.11
C PHE A 299 4.51 -13.01 -18.47
N HIS A 300 5.17 -11.87 -18.62
CA HIS A 300 6.59 -11.73 -18.76
C HIS A 300 7.25 -11.40 -17.41
N PHE A 301 8.58 -11.40 -17.37
CA PHE A 301 9.30 -11.05 -16.15
C PHE A 301 10.61 -10.34 -16.44
N LEU A 302 10.99 -9.44 -15.55
CA LEU A 302 12.30 -8.81 -15.53
C LEU A 302 12.93 -9.02 -14.15
N SER A 303 14.13 -9.58 -14.11
CA SER A 303 14.86 -9.74 -12.86
C SER A 303 16.36 -9.54 -13.02
N MET A 304 17.03 -9.36 -11.90
CA MET A 304 18.49 -9.26 -11.85
C MET A 304 19.09 -10.67 -11.75
N VAL A 305 20.15 -10.90 -12.53
CA VAL A 305 20.98 -12.10 -12.40
C VAL A 305 21.67 -12.06 -11.04
N ARG A 306 21.70 -13.19 -10.33
CA ARG A 306 22.50 -13.35 -9.10
C ARG A 306 23.91 -12.79 -9.29
N SER A 307 24.33 -11.97 -8.32
CA SER A 307 25.65 -11.30 -8.33
C SER A 307 26.83 -12.25 -8.59
N SER A 308 26.79 -13.49 -8.09
CA SER A 308 27.83 -14.51 -8.32
C SER A 308 27.97 -14.94 -9.78
N SER A 309 26.90 -14.83 -10.56
CA SER A 309 26.84 -15.26 -11.96
C SER A 309 27.11 -14.13 -12.96
N VAL A 310 27.13 -12.87 -12.52
CA VAL A 310 27.34 -11.71 -13.41
C VAL A 310 28.70 -11.78 -14.12
N GLY A 311 29.73 -12.26 -13.41
CA GLY A 311 31.10 -12.30 -13.94
C GLY A 311 31.27 -13.12 -15.22
N ARG A 312 30.35 -14.07 -15.53
CA ARG A 312 30.41 -14.83 -16.79
C ARG A 312 30.01 -14.00 -18.02
N PHE A 313 29.24 -12.93 -17.80
CA PHE A 313 28.77 -12.03 -18.87
C PHE A 313 29.73 -10.87 -19.12
N THR A 314 30.67 -10.62 -18.20
CA THR A 314 31.63 -9.51 -18.31
C THR A 314 32.99 -9.93 -18.86
N LYS A 315 33.25 -11.23 -19.07
CA LYS A 315 34.58 -11.74 -19.47
C LYS A 315 35.06 -11.19 -20.81
N ASN A 316 34.17 -11.10 -21.79
CA ASN A 316 34.48 -10.70 -23.17
C ASN A 316 33.82 -9.36 -23.53
N LEU A 317 33.49 -8.55 -22.52
CA LEU A 317 32.73 -7.32 -22.71
C LEU A 317 33.67 -6.12 -22.54
N ASP A 318 33.88 -5.37 -23.63
CA ASP A 318 34.56 -4.09 -23.55
C ASP A 318 33.59 -3.02 -23.01
N LYS A 319 34.07 -2.19 -22.08
CA LYS A 319 33.32 -1.04 -21.55
C LYS A 319 33.04 -0.02 -22.65
N SER A 320 33.89 0.08 -23.67
CA SER A 320 33.71 0.99 -24.81
C SER A 320 32.44 0.68 -25.62
N ASP A 321 32.02 -0.59 -25.65
CA ASP A 321 30.80 -1.04 -26.33
C ASP A 321 29.51 -0.70 -25.57
N MET A 322 29.61 -0.25 -24.32
CA MET A 322 28.45 0.01 -23.47
C MET A 322 27.95 1.44 -23.69
N LYS A 323 26.71 1.57 -24.17
CA LYS A 323 26.08 2.88 -24.39
C LYS A 323 25.48 3.42 -23.09
N LEU A 324 25.40 4.74 -22.95
CA LEU A 324 24.66 5.36 -21.85
C LEU A 324 23.16 5.06 -22.01
N ILE A 325 22.55 4.41 -21.01
CA ILE A 325 21.15 3.95 -21.08
C ILE A 325 20.26 4.54 -19.99
N TYR A 326 20.87 5.11 -18.94
CA TYR A 326 20.12 5.73 -17.85
C TYR A 326 20.96 6.77 -17.13
N THR A 327 20.29 7.85 -16.76
CA THR A 327 20.87 8.99 -16.10
C THR A 327 19.90 9.48 -15.03
N ARG A 328 20.41 9.77 -13.82
CA ARG A 328 19.59 10.35 -12.74
C ARG A 328 20.41 11.35 -11.93
N GLU A 329 19.87 12.54 -11.79
CA GLU A 329 20.38 13.54 -10.87
C GLU A 329 20.15 13.09 -9.41
N ILE A 330 21.24 13.04 -8.62
CA ILE A 330 21.21 12.71 -7.19
C ILE A 330 21.20 14.01 -6.37
N THR A 331 22.02 14.99 -6.77
CA THR A 331 22.04 16.36 -6.23
C THR A 331 22.33 17.32 -7.38
N LYS A 332 22.16 18.63 -7.17
CA LYS A 332 22.44 19.69 -8.16
C LYS A 332 23.76 19.54 -8.92
N ASN A 333 24.76 18.91 -8.31
CA ASN A 333 26.11 18.73 -8.88
C ASN A 333 26.55 17.26 -8.98
N LYS A 334 25.64 16.30 -8.81
CA LYS A 334 25.98 14.87 -8.86
C LYS A 334 24.91 14.08 -9.60
N GLU A 335 25.33 13.40 -10.64
CA GLU A 335 24.49 12.58 -11.49
C GLU A 335 25.05 11.15 -11.51
N THR A 336 24.17 10.15 -11.43
CA THR A 336 24.55 8.76 -11.67
C THR A 336 24.27 8.39 -13.11
N ARG A 337 25.25 7.76 -13.75
CA ARG A 337 25.19 7.29 -15.13
C ARG A 337 25.33 5.77 -15.17
N ILE A 338 24.46 5.13 -15.93
CA ILE A 338 24.48 3.69 -16.14
C ILE A 338 24.66 3.43 -17.62
N TYR A 339 25.69 2.65 -17.92
CA TYR A 339 26.00 2.18 -19.26
C TYR A 339 25.53 0.74 -19.41
N GLY A 340 25.08 0.34 -20.60
CA GLY A 340 24.56 -1.00 -20.82
C GLY A 340 24.73 -1.52 -22.23
N LYS A 341 24.75 -2.85 -22.34
CA LYS A 341 24.74 -3.61 -23.60
C LYS A 341 23.88 -4.85 -23.42
N ILE A 342 22.96 -5.10 -24.36
CA ILE A 342 22.20 -6.35 -24.40
C ILE A 342 23.06 -7.40 -25.10
N ILE A 343 23.06 -8.60 -24.52
CA ILE A 343 23.62 -9.82 -25.11
C ILE A 343 22.59 -10.94 -24.99
N GLU A 344 22.65 -11.91 -25.89
CA GLU A 344 21.93 -13.17 -25.71
C GLU A 344 22.81 -14.16 -24.95
N ALA A 345 22.27 -14.72 -23.86
CA ALA A 345 23.00 -15.72 -23.11
C ALA A 345 22.09 -16.71 -22.39
N LYS A 346 22.62 -17.89 -22.10
CA LYS A 346 21.91 -18.94 -21.36
C LYS A 346 21.81 -18.58 -19.87
N VAL A 347 20.59 -18.33 -19.40
CA VAL A 347 20.27 -18.10 -17.98
C VAL A 347 19.32 -19.20 -17.52
N TYR A 348 19.66 -19.95 -16.46
CA TYR A 348 18.88 -21.10 -15.97
C TYR A 348 18.40 -22.03 -17.10
N GLY A 349 19.31 -22.51 -17.93
CA GLY A 349 18.98 -23.53 -18.93
C GLY A 349 18.41 -23.06 -20.27
N ARG A 350 18.01 -21.79 -20.44
CA ARG A 350 17.50 -21.27 -21.74
C ARG A 350 18.11 -19.92 -22.11
N VAL A 351 18.11 -19.61 -23.40
CA VAL A 351 18.53 -18.31 -23.94
C VAL A 351 17.59 -17.22 -23.42
N SER A 352 18.14 -16.07 -23.10
CA SER A 352 17.42 -14.89 -22.58
C SER A 352 18.18 -13.64 -23.00
N HIS A 353 17.48 -12.51 -23.12
CA HIS A 353 18.09 -11.20 -23.29
C HIS A 353 18.69 -10.78 -21.96
N VAL A 354 20.00 -10.55 -21.93
CA VAL A 354 20.74 -10.15 -20.75
C VAL A 354 21.28 -8.75 -20.98
N LEU A 355 20.75 -7.77 -20.25
CA LEU A 355 21.31 -6.43 -20.21
C LEU A 355 22.43 -6.40 -19.17
N VAL A 356 23.67 -6.36 -19.63
CA VAL A 356 24.83 -6.12 -18.77
C VAL A 356 24.96 -4.62 -18.56
N CYS A 357 24.92 -4.20 -17.31
CA CYS A 357 25.00 -2.80 -16.91
C CYS A 357 26.30 -2.53 -16.14
N TYR A 358 26.81 -1.31 -16.28
CA TYR A 358 27.93 -0.79 -15.51
C TYR A 358 27.57 0.57 -14.91
N ASN A 359 27.74 0.69 -13.60
CA ASN A 359 27.57 1.93 -12.84
C ASN A 359 28.86 2.28 -12.10
N GLN A 360 29.47 3.41 -12.46
CA GLN A 360 30.74 3.86 -11.91
C GLN A 360 30.66 4.26 -10.42
N ASP A 361 29.52 4.78 -9.96
CA ASP A 361 29.33 5.11 -8.55
C ASP A 361 29.34 3.85 -7.69
N VAL A 362 28.65 2.79 -8.16
CA VAL A 362 28.63 1.49 -7.47
C VAL A 362 30.03 0.88 -7.42
N GLU A 363 30.82 1.04 -8.49
CA GLU A 363 32.22 0.61 -8.50
C GLU A 363 33.04 1.34 -7.43
N ARG A 364 32.98 2.67 -7.39
CA ARG A 364 33.68 3.50 -6.40
C ARG A 364 33.28 3.11 -4.98
N THR A 365 31.98 3.02 -4.69
CA THR A 365 31.49 2.64 -3.35
C THR A 365 31.97 1.25 -2.92
N LYS A 366 31.91 0.25 -3.80
CA LYS A 366 32.38 -1.11 -3.50
C LYS A 366 33.90 -1.16 -3.32
N ASN A 367 34.65 -0.41 -4.12
CA ASN A 367 36.11 -0.27 -3.98
C ASN A 367 36.49 0.33 -2.63
N THR A 368 35.89 1.47 -2.25
CA THR A 368 36.13 2.10 -0.94
C THR A 368 35.75 1.17 0.21
N SER A 369 34.61 0.47 0.11
CA SER A 369 34.17 -0.52 1.11
C SER A 369 35.14 -1.71 1.24
N LEU A 370 35.68 -2.22 0.11
CA LEU A 370 36.69 -3.28 0.14
C LEU A 370 37.99 -2.78 0.79
N GLY A 371 38.48 -1.59 0.42
CA GLY A 371 39.67 -0.97 1.01
C GLY A 371 39.52 -0.80 2.52
N ARG A 372 38.40 -0.26 2.98
CA ARG A 372 38.10 -0.11 4.42
C ARG A 372 38.11 -1.45 5.17
N ARG A 373 37.55 -2.51 4.58
CA ARG A 373 37.54 -3.85 5.20
C ARG A 373 38.95 -4.42 5.36
N VAL A 374 39.81 -4.26 4.36
CA VAL A 374 41.22 -4.67 4.43
C VAL A 374 41.95 -3.85 5.50
N GLU A 375 41.70 -2.54 5.56
CA GLU A 375 42.33 -1.64 6.53
C GLU A 375 41.94 -1.98 7.97
N ILE A 376 40.68 -2.30 8.24
CA ILE A 376 40.21 -2.76 9.55
C ILE A 376 40.98 -4.01 10.02
N VAL A 377 41.22 -4.96 9.11
CA VAL A 377 42.00 -6.18 9.43
C VAL A 377 43.46 -5.81 9.74
N LYS A 378 44.09 -4.95 8.93
CA LYS A 378 45.47 -4.47 9.15
C LYS A 378 45.63 -3.76 10.49
N GLN A 379 44.73 -2.85 10.81
CA GLN A 379 44.73 -2.12 12.08
C GLN A 379 44.56 -3.06 13.27
N LYS A 380 43.69 -4.07 13.15
CA LYS A 380 43.52 -5.08 14.21
C LYS A 380 44.80 -5.86 14.45
N VAL A 381 45.48 -6.30 13.39
CA VAL A 381 46.78 -7.00 13.52
C VAL A 381 47.82 -6.10 14.18
N SER A 382 47.97 -4.86 13.73
CA SER A 382 48.89 -3.90 14.36
C SER A 382 48.60 -3.71 15.86
N SER A 383 47.32 -3.62 16.25
CA SER A 383 46.93 -3.50 17.66
C SER A 383 47.22 -4.75 18.49
N LEU A 384 47.06 -5.94 17.90
CA LEU A 384 47.33 -7.22 18.55
C LEU A 384 48.82 -7.54 18.63
N ASN A 385 49.64 -7.05 17.70
CA ASN A 385 51.09 -7.18 17.79
C ASN A 385 51.65 -6.25 18.88
N LYS A 386 51.05 -5.08 19.11
CA LYS A 386 51.43 -4.15 20.21
C LYS A 386 51.00 -4.61 21.60
N LYS A 387 49.88 -5.34 21.71
CA LYS A 387 49.42 -5.92 22.98
C LYS A 387 49.99 -7.33 23.10
N GLY A 388 50.87 -7.58 24.07
CA GLY A 388 51.40 -8.94 24.34
C GLY A 388 50.30 -10.00 24.50
N GLY A 389 50.65 -11.28 24.42
CA GLY A 389 49.71 -12.40 24.59
C GLY A 389 49.97 -13.57 23.64
N SER A 390 49.21 -14.66 23.81
CA SER A 390 49.37 -15.90 23.02
C SER A 390 49.15 -15.67 21.52
N LEU A 391 50.09 -16.16 20.71
CA LEU A 391 50.03 -16.13 19.24
C LEU A 391 48.81 -16.87 18.68
N ASP A 392 48.38 -17.95 19.31
CA ASP A 392 47.18 -18.70 18.92
C ASP A 392 45.92 -17.85 19.03
N GLY A 393 45.71 -17.23 20.19
CA GLY A 393 44.55 -16.37 20.42
C GLY A 393 44.51 -15.17 19.47
N LYS A 394 45.67 -14.58 19.15
CA LYS A 394 45.78 -13.49 18.17
C LYS A 394 45.40 -13.98 16.77
N ARG A 395 45.91 -15.13 16.33
CA ARG A 395 45.61 -15.70 15.00
C ARG A 395 44.11 -15.97 14.85
N ASP A 396 43.48 -16.55 15.85
CA ASP A 396 42.05 -16.90 15.78
C ASP A 396 41.16 -15.66 15.74
N ALA A 397 41.49 -14.63 16.52
CA ALA A 397 40.81 -13.34 16.47
C ALA A 397 40.91 -12.70 15.06
N VAL A 398 42.09 -12.77 14.44
CA VAL A 398 42.32 -12.23 13.09
C VAL A 398 41.60 -13.07 12.03
N LYS A 399 41.68 -14.41 12.09
CA LYS A 399 40.94 -15.32 11.18
C LYS A 399 39.43 -15.10 11.26
N SER A 400 38.88 -14.92 12.46
CA SER A 400 37.47 -14.59 12.66
C SER A 400 37.09 -13.25 12.02
N LEU A 401 37.95 -12.23 12.14
CA LEU A 401 37.74 -10.92 11.52
C LEU A 401 37.84 -10.98 9.97
N VAL A 402 38.82 -11.70 9.44
CA VAL A 402 38.98 -11.97 8.00
C VAL A 402 37.75 -12.69 7.45
N ALA A 403 37.22 -13.68 8.18
CA ALA A 403 35.99 -14.38 7.84
C ALA A 403 34.79 -13.44 7.82
N LYS A 404 34.62 -12.64 8.88
CA LYS A 404 33.54 -11.64 9.01
C LYS A 404 33.53 -10.63 7.86
N HIS A 405 34.69 -10.24 7.35
CA HIS A 405 34.81 -9.31 6.23
C HIS A 405 34.83 -9.97 4.84
N SER A 406 34.66 -11.30 4.76
CA SER A 406 34.70 -12.09 3.51
C SER A 406 36.03 -11.98 2.76
N LEU A 407 37.15 -11.95 3.51
CA LEU A 407 38.50 -11.81 2.97
C LEU A 407 39.32 -13.11 3.05
N LYS A 408 38.69 -14.26 3.36
CA LYS A 408 39.39 -15.56 3.53
C LYS A 408 40.26 -15.97 2.34
N ARG A 409 39.87 -15.61 1.11
CA ARG A 409 40.66 -15.88 -0.11
C ARG A 409 41.69 -14.79 -0.42
N ALA A 410 41.51 -13.59 0.14
CA ALA A 410 42.33 -12.43 -0.15
C ALA A 410 43.46 -12.22 0.88
N ILE A 411 43.34 -12.81 2.07
CA ILE A 411 44.21 -12.58 3.20
C ILE A 411 44.52 -13.91 3.87
N GLU A 412 45.80 -14.28 3.83
CA GLU A 412 46.36 -15.36 4.64
C GLU A 412 46.95 -14.79 5.93
N VAL A 413 46.78 -15.52 7.03
CA VAL A 413 47.23 -15.14 8.37
C VAL A 413 48.34 -16.07 8.82
N ILE A 414 49.56 -15.53 8.84
CA ILE A 414 50.79 -16.25 9.15
C ILE A 414 51.21 -15.92 10.60
N LYS A 415 51.71 -16.93 11.31
CA LYS A 415 52.37 -16.76 12.59
C LYS A 415 53.87 -16.67 12.33
N ASN A 416 54.49 -15.60 12.78
CA ASN A 416 55.93 -15.51 12.85
C ASN A 416 56.33 -15.83 14.30
N GLU A 417 56.81 -17.06 14.52
CA GLU A 417 57.20 -17.55 15.84
C GLU A 417 58.50 -16.91 16.34
N VAL A 418 59.35 -16.44 15.42
CA VAL A 418 60.63 -15.79 15.73
C VAL A 418 60.39 -14.40 16.32
N ASP A 419 59.53 -13.62 15.68
CA ASP A 419 59.25 -12.23 16.08
C ASP A 419 58.06 -12.10 17.04
N GLY A 420 57.36 -13.21 17.33
CA GLY A 420 56.19 -13.20 18.23
C GLY A 420 55.00 -12.40 17.68
N VAL A 421 54.89 -12.25 16.35
CA VAL A 421 53.89 -11.42 15.68
C VAL A 421 53.01 -12.21 14.71
N ILE A 422 51.83 -11.64 14.44
CA ILE A 422 50.96 -12.08 13.34
C ILE A 422 51.24 -11.23 12.10
N GLU A 423 51.43 -11.90 10.97
CA GLU A 423 51.63 -11.28 9.67
C GLU A 423 50.45 -11.57 8.73
N LEU A 424 50.21 -10.65 7.80
CA LEU A 424 49.16 -10.77 6.79
C LEU A 424 49.78 -10.83 5.40
N VAL A 425 49.58 -11.93 4.70
CA VAL A 425 49.86 -12.01 3.27
C VAL A 425 48.58 -11.66 2.52
N VAL A 426 48.62 -10.54 1.80
CA VAL A 426 47.47 -10.05 1.03
C VAL A 426 47.65 -10.44 -0.43
N ASP A 427 46.74 -11.29 -0.90
CA ASP A 427 46.63 -11.64 -2.32
C ASP A 427 46.04 -10.45 -3.09
N LYS A 428 46.93 -9.72 -3.78
CA LYS A 428 46.55 -8.58 -4.62
C LYS A 428 45.76 -9.01 -5.85
N GLU A 429 46.03 -10.20 -6.40
CA GLU A 429 45.34 -10.69 -7.59
C GLU A 429 43.87 -11.02 -7.28
N ASP A 430 43.58 -11.68 -6.16
CA ASP A 430 42.19 -11.91 -5.73
C ASP A 430 41.47 -10.58 -5.50
N LEU A 431 42.10 -9.60 -4.83
CA LEU A 431 41.50 -8.29 -4.64
C LEU A 431 41.22 -7.58 -5.96
N ASP A 432 42.19 -7.54 -6.88
CA ASP A 432 42.02 -6.89 -8.18
C ASP A 432 40.99 -7.61 -9.06
N SER A 433 40.91 -8.95 -8.98
CA SER A 433 39.87 -9.74 -9.65
C SER A 433 38.45 -9.39 -9.15
N ARG A 434 38.31 -9.02 -7.87
CA ARG A 434 37.04 -8.54 -7.30
C ARG A 434 36.75 -7.12 -7.79
N ARG A 435 37.75 -6.24 -7.78
CA ARG A 435 37.62 -4.85 -8.22
C ARG A 435 37.16 -4.76 -9.68
N LYS A 436 37.71 -5.60 -10.56
CA LYS A 436 37.29 -5.70 -11.99
C LYS A 436 35.79 -6.00 -12.17
N LYS A 437 35.14 -6.63 -11.19
CA LYS A 437 33.70 -6.97 -11.23
C LYS A 437 32.81 -5.91 -10.59
N PHE A 438 33.39 -4.93 -9.89
CA PHE A 438 32.60 -3.89 -9.24
C PHE A 438 31.98 -2.94 -10.28
N GLY A 439 30.84 -2.35 -9.92
CA GLY A 439 30.04 -1.54 -10.85
C GLY A 439 29.15 -2.35 -11.79
N PHE A 440 29.47 -3.62 -12.06
CA PHE A 440 28.66 -4.46 -12.93
C PHE A 440 27.45 -5.09 -12.23
N PHE A 441 26.34 -5.13 -12.94
CA PHE A 441 25.16 -5.94 -12.65
C PHE A 441 24.51 -6.36 -13.97
N ALA A 442 23.65 -7.39 -13.96
CA ALA A 442 22.98 -7.84 -15.17
C ALA A 442 21.49 -8.05 -14.91
N LEU A 443 20.65 -7.54 -15.81
CA LEU A 443 19.22 -7.80 -15.85
C LEU A 443 18.95 -8.84 -16.92
N PHE A 444 17.92 -9.66 -16.75
CA PHE A 444 17.52 -10.60 -17.79
C PHE A 444 16.00 -10.72 -17.89
N THR A 445 15.57 -10.95 -19.13
CA THR A 445 14.18 -11.18 -19.51
C THR A 445 14.15 -12.10 -20.74
N HIS A 446 12.98 -12.62 -21.08
CA HIS A 446 12.74 -13.34 -22.33
C HIS A 446 11.94 -12.50 -23.36
N CYS A 447 11.42 -11.34 -22.97
CA CYS A 447 10.76 -10.43 -23.92
C CYS A 447 11.76 -9.49 -24.59
N ASP A 448 11.41 -9.02 -25.77
CA ASP A 448 12.15 -7.97 -26.45
C ASP A 448 11.90 -6.64 -25.76
N MET A 449 12.98 -6.03 -25.24
CA MET A 449 12.96 -4.72 -24.61
C MET A 449 14.24 -3.99 -24.96
N THR A 450 14.16 -2.68 -25.16
CA THR A 450 15.35 -1.87 -25.35
C THR A 450 16.15 -1.77 -24.03
N PRO A 451 17.47 -1.49 -24.09
CA PRO A 451 18.27 -1.31 -22.88
C PRO A 451 17.72 -0.22 -21.93
N ALA A 452 17.18 0.87 -22.50
CA ALA A 452 16.60 1.98 -21.76
C ALA A 452 15.29 1.60 -21.06
N GLU A 453 14.42 0.81 -21.70
CA GLU A 453 13.20 0.29 -21.10
C GLU A 453 13.50 -0.68 -19.97
N MET A 454 14.38 -1.66 -20.19
CA MET A 454 14.74 -2.65 -19.16
C MET A 454 15.24 -1.96 -17.87
N ILE A 455 16.14 -0.97 -17.99
CA ILE A 455 16.65 -0.28 -16.81
C ILE A 455 15.59 0.63 -16.17
N LYS A 456 14.76 1.33 -16.95
CA LYS A 456 13.65 2.16 -16.44
C LYS A 456 12.66 1.32 -15.64
N VAL A 457 12.24 0.18 -16.21
CA VAL A 457 11.33 -0.79 -15.59
C VAL A 457 11.97 -1.36 -14.33
N TYR A 458 13.22 -1.83 -14.38
CA TYR A 458 13.90 -2.33 -13.19
C TYR A 458 13.98 -1.28 -12.07
N LYS A 459 14.25 -0.01 -12.40
CA LYS A 459 14.31 1.09 -11.42
C LYS A 459 12.95 1.47 -10.84
N SER A 460 11.86 1.15 -11.53
CA SER A 460 10.50 1.33 -11.00
C SER A 460 10.18 0.40 -9.84
N ARG A 461 10.98 -0.65 -9.60
CA ARG A 461 10.88 -1.49 -8.41
C ARG A 461 10.97 -0.68 -7.12
N ASP A 462 11.72 0.42 -7.08
CA ASP A 462 11.81 1.30 -5.90
C ASP A 462 10.42 1.77 -5.41
N LEU A 463 9.39 1.74 -6.26
CA LEU A 463 8.00 2.07 -5.90
C LEU A 463 7.40 1.12 -4.87
N VAL A 464 7.71 -0.18 -4.89
CA VAL A 464 7.21 -1.14 -3.88
C VAL A 464 7.90 -0.92 -2.54
N GLU A 465 9.19 -0.62 -2.54
CA GLU A 465 9.93 -0.25 -1.32
C GLU A 465 9.37 1.03 -0.71
N LYS A 466 9.09 2.05 -1.54
CA LYS A 466 8.38 3.26 -1.09
C LYS A 466 6.99 2.90 -0.55
N GLY A 467 6.23 2.02 -1.20
CA GLY A 467 4.95 1.55 -0.71
C GLY A 467 5.03 0.98 0.71
N PHE A 468 6.07 0.18 1.01
CA PHE A 468 6.33 -0.30 2.37
C PHE A 468 6.73 0.81 3.36
N GLN A 469 7.44 1.84 2.90
CA GLN A 469 7.73 3.00 3.72
C GLN A 469 6.44 3.73 4.08
N GLU A 470 5.56 4.01 3.10
CA GLU A 470 4.28 4.69 3.34
C GLU A 470 3.36 3.88 4.24
N LEU A 471 3.28 2.56 4.03
CA LEU A 471 2.51 1.68 4.92
C LEU A 471 2.99 1.74 6.37
N ASN A 472 4.29 1.93 6.59
CA ASN A 472 4.86 2.11 7.94
C ASN A 472 4.67 3.53 8.48
N SER A 473 4.87 4.57 7.68
CA SER A 473 4.79 5.97 8.11
C SER A 473 3.35 6.47 8.13
N ASP A 474 2.77 6.66 6.95
CA ASP A 474 1.54 7.42 6.74
C ASP A 474 0.29 6.60 7.11
N PHE A 475 0.31 5.29 6.87
CA PHE A 475 -0.80 4.39 7.19
C PHE A 475 -0.60 3.59 8.47
N SER A 476 0.63 3.59 9.02
CA SER A 476 0.98 3.02 10.32
C SER A 476 0.45 1.60 10.56
N VAL A 477 0.83 0.68 9.67
CA VAL A 477 0.67 -0.77 9.89
C VAL A 477 1.27 -1.19 11.23
N CYS A 478 2.39 -0.57 11.62
CA CYS A 478 3.07 -0.80 12.90
C CYS A 478 2.94 0.43 13.84
N PRO A 479 2.91 0.22 15.17
CA PRO A 479 2.99 -1.06 15.87
C PRO A 479 1.66 -1.82 15.88
N ILE A 480 1.73 -3.13 15.63
CA ILE A 480 0.58 -4.03 15.68
C ILE A 480 0.28 -4.34 17.16
N ARG A 481 -0.94 -4.01 17.61
CA ARG A 481 -1.39 -4.18 19.02
C ARG A 481 -2.44 -5.27 19.19
N HIS A 482 -2.39 -6.30 18.33
CA HIS A 482 -3.29 -7.45 18.36
C HIS A 482 -2.54 -8.70 18.81
N SER A 483 -3.22 -9.57 19.56
CA SER A 483 -2.61 -10.79 20.11
C SER A 483 -2.85 -12.04 19.27
N GLU A 484 -3.93 -12.07 18.47
CA GLU A 484 -4.35 -13.20 17.65
C GLU A 484 -3.89 -13.04 16.19
N ASP A 485 -3.36 -14.12 15.60
CA ASP A 485 -2.82 -14.15 14.23
C ASP A 485 -3.83 -13.63 13.20
N ARG A 486 -5.08 -14.10 13.28
CA ARG A 486 -6.15 -13.66 12.37
C ARG A 486 -6.41 -12.16 12.43
N ARG A 487 -6.34 -11.55 13.63
CA ARG A 487 -6.59 -10.11 13.81
C ARG A 487 -5.37 -9.27 13.43
N ILE A 488 -4.17 -9.83 13.57
CA ILE A 488 -2.94 -9.22 13.04
C ILE A 488 -3.05 -9.13 11.52
N GLU A 489 -3.37 -10.23 10.86
CA GLU A 489 -3.53 -10.30 9.41
C GLU A 489 -4.66 -9.40 8.90
N THR A 490 -5.86 -9.48 9.48
CA THR A 490 -6.97 -8.60 9.13
C THR A 490 -6.60 -7.13 9.29
N HIS A 491 -5.89 -6.76 10.37
CA HIS A 491 -5.46 -5.37 10.55
C HIS A 491 -4.50 -4.91 9.46
N THR A 492 -3.47 -5.71 9.16
CA THR A 492 -2.49 -5.35 8.14
C THR A 492 -3.17 -5.20 6.78
N ILE A 493 -4.09 -6.10 6.43
CA ILE A 493 -4.82 -6.03 5.16
C ILE A 493 -5.79 -4.84 5.12
N PHE A 494 -6.46 -4.49 6.22
CA PHE A 494 -7.28 -3.26 6.28
C PHE A 494 -6.45 -2.00 6.05
N THR A 495 -5.22 -1.97 6.57
CA THR A 495 -4.31 -0.86 6.29
C THR A 495 -3.91 -0.82 4.81
N VAL A 496 -3.76 -1.98 4.17
CA VAL A 496 -3.53 -2.06 2.71
C VAL A 496 -4.77 -1.66 1.91
N TYR A 497 -6.00 -1.91 2.38
CA TYR A 497 -7.21 -1.35 1.75
C TYR A 497 -7.25 0.17 1.83
N GLY A 498 -6.88 0.74 2.99
CA GLY A 498 -6.71 2.19 3.13
C GLY A 498 -5.68 2.75 2.14
N TYR A 499 -4.54 2.09 2.02
CA TYR A 499 -3.51 2.41 1.03
C TYR A 499 -4.04 2.32 -0.40
N PHE A 500 -4.84 1.30 -0.71
CA PHE A 500 -5.52 1.15 -2.00
C PHE A 500 -6.44 2.33 -2.29
N PHE A 501 -7.33 2.72 -1.37
CA PHE A 501 -8.26 3.83 -1.58
C PHE A 501 -7.54 5.15 -1.84
N VAL A 502 -6.48 5.44 -1.08
CA VAL A 502 -5.68 6.65 -1.29
C VAL A 502 -4.89 6.58 -2.60
N SER A 503 -4.42 5.40 -3.01
CA SER A 503 -3.74 5.22 -4.30
C SER A 503 -4.69 5.45 -5.48
N ILE A 504 -5.94 4.99 -5.40
CA ILE A 504 -6.98 5.29 -6.37
C ILE A 504 -7.27 6.80 -6.41
N LEU A 505 -7.42 7.44 -5.25
CA LEU A 505 -7.60 8.88 -5.16
C LEU A 505 -6.46 9.65 -5.84
N ARG A 506 -5.20 9.26 -5.57
CA ARG A 506 -4.02 9.86 -6.23
C ARG A 506 -4.05 9.69 -7.74
N ALA A 507 -4.43 8.52 -8.24
CA ALA A 507 -4.53 8.27 -9.67
C ALA A 507 -5.61 9.14 -10.35
N ILE A 508 -6.75 9.33 -9.69
CA ILE A 508 -7.83 10.22 -10.15
C ILE A 508 -7.37 11.67 -10.17
N LEU A 509 -6.76 12.15 -9.08
CA LEU A 509 -6.27 13.53 -8.97
C LEU A 509 -5.17 13.82 -9.98
N LYS A 510 -4.24 12.88 -10.18
CA LYS A 510 -3.17 13.00 -11.19
C LYS A 510 -3.74 13.12 -12.60
N SER A 511 -4.82 12.38 -12.90
CA SER A 511 -5.54 12.52 -14.17
C SER A 511 -6.26 13.87 -14.30
N GLY A 512 -6.60 14.51 -13.19
CA GLY A 512 -7.14 15.87 -13.10
C GLY A 512 -6.08 16.98 -13.04
N GLY A 513 -4.79 16.65 -13.16
CA GLY A 513 -3.68 17.62 -13.14
C GLY A 513 -3.10 17.93 -11.76
N LEU A 514 -3.56 17.27 -10.69
CA LEU A 514 -3.02 17.45 -9.34
C LEU A 514 -2.19 16.24 -8.92
N GLU A 515 -0.91 16.45 -8.62
CA GLU A 515 0.00 15.40 -8.16
C GLU A 515 0.37 15.61 -6.68
N TYR A 516 0.19 14.56 -5.88
CA TYR A 516 0.45 14.56 -4.44
C TYR A 516 1.34 13.39 -4.04
N SER A 517 2.19 13.59 -3.03
CA SER A 517 2.66 12.47 -2.20
C SER A 517 1.50 11.92 -1.33
N PHE A 518 1.65 10.71 -0.79
CA PHE A 518 0.64 10.14 0.13
C PHE A 518 0.45 11.04 1.36
N ARG A 519 1.55 11.50 1.95
CA ARG A 519 1.56 12.37 3.12
C ARG A 519 0.83 13.68 2.90
N GLU A 520 1.15 14.39 1.81
CA GLU A 520 0.52 15.66 1.46
C GLU A 520 -0.97 15.46 1.22
N LEU A 521 -1.34 14.44 0.43
CA LEU A 521 -2.75 14.18 0.16
C LEU A 521 -3.53 13.88 1.44
N LEU A 522 -3.02 12.99 2.30
CA LEU A 522 -3.66 12.69 3.58
C LEU A 522 -3.79 13.93 4.45
N TYR A 523 -2.77 14.79 4.50
CA TYR A 523 -2.85 16.06 5.22
C TYR A 523 -3.93 16.99 4.65
N THR A 524 -3.93 17.21 3.33
CA THR A 524 -4.88 18.09 2.64
C THR A 524 -6.32 17.61 2.80
N ILE A 525 -6.61 16.33 2.56
CA ILE A 525 -7.97 15.80 2.68
C ILE A 525 -8.49 15.79 4.12
N LYS A 526 -7.63 15.88 5.15
CA LYS A 526 -8.07 15.92 6.56
C LYS A 526 -8.33 17.34 7.07
N SER A 527 -8.00 18.37 6.28
CA SER A 527 -8.03 19.76 6.72
C SER A 527 -9.46 20.31 6.89
N GLY A 528 -10.41 19.86 6.06
CA GLY A 528 -11.80 20.33 6.10
C GLY A 528 -12.61 19.72 7.25
N ARG A 529 -13.28 20.61 7.99
CA ARG A 529 -14.09 20.31 9.18
C ARG A 529 -15.56 20.64 8.95
N SER A 530 -16.39 20.17 9.87
CA SER A 530 -17.79 20.56 9.95
C SER A 530 -18.17 20.86 11.38
N VAL A 531 -19.13 21.76 11.56
CA VAL A 531 -19.70 22.10 12.86
C VAL A 531 -21.04 21.40 12.99
N VAL A 532 -21.26 20.69 14.09
CA VAL A 532 -22.56 20.07 14.41
C VAL A 532 -23.13 20.60 15.70
N GLY A 533 -24.45 20.60 15.82
CA GLY A 533 -25.16 21.01 17.02
C GLY A 533 -26.66 21.06 16.77
N TYR A 534 -27.40 21.68 17.68
CA TYR A 534 -28.84 21.79 17.60
C TYR A 534 -29.28 23.24 17.39
N TYR A 535 -30.28 23.41 16.52
CA TYR A 535 -31.00 24.65 16.35
C TYR A 535 -32.43 24.49 16.86
N GLU A 536 -32.84 25.43 17.70
CA GLU A 536 -34.13 25.44 18.36
C GLU A 536 -34.95 26.64 17.91
N HIS A 537 -36.24 26.40 17.67
CA HIS A 537 -37.19 27.43 17.28
C HIS A 537 -38.58 27.00 17.72
N GLU A 538 -39.39 27.94 18.20
CA GLU A 538 -40.76 27.69 18.72
C GLU A 538 -41.65 26.91 17.74
N LEU A 539 -41.41 27.09 16.43
CA LEU A 539 -42.08 26.37 15.34
C LEU A 539 -41.98 24.84 15.48
N PHE A 540 -40.87 24.33 15.99
CA PHE A 540 -40.61 22.89 16.07
C PHE A 540 -41.20 22.22 17.32
N LYS A 541 -41.76 23.00 18.26
CA LYS A 541 -42.37 22.52 19.51
C LYS A 541 -41.43 21.59 20.28
N GLU A 542 -41.79 20.33 20.48
CA GLU A 542 -41.02 19.28 21.17
C GLU A 542 -39.90 18.67 20.31
N LYS A 543 -39.46 19.38 19.27
CA LYS A 543 -38.38 18.95 18.38
C LYS A 543 -37.37 20.07 18.18
N ARG A 544 -36.17 19.67 17.77
CA ARG A 544 -35.07 20.55 17.39
C ARG A 544 -34.44 20.06 16.10
N LEU A 545 -33.75 20.95 15.39
CA LEU A 545 -32.99 20.59 14.21
C LEU A 545 -31.57 20.24 14.62
N TYR A 546 -31.16 19.00 14.47
CA TYR A 546 -29.74 18.68 14.38
C TYR A 546 -29.20 19.25 13.07
N VAL A 547 -28.14 20.06 13.16
CA VAL A 547 -27.52 20.76 12.03
C VAL A 547 -26.08 20.29 11.89
N ASN A 548 -25.66 20.05 10.66
CA ASN A 548 -24.29 19.76 10.27
C ASN A 548 -23.86 20.76 9.19
N ARG A 549 -22.96 21.67 9.52
CA ARG A 549 -22.55 22.81 8.69
C ARG A 549 -21.06 22.68 8.32
N PRO A 550 -20.72 22.27 7.09
CA PRO A 550 -19.33 22.22 6.64
C PRO A 550 -18.68 23.60 6.73
N ILE A 551 -17.47 23.65 7.28
CA ILE A 551 -16.68 24.89 7.35
C ILE A 551 -16.11 25.18 5.95
N LYS A 552 -15.94 26.47 5.63
CA LYS A 552 -15.30 26.90 4.38
C LYS A 552 -13.95 26.20 4.21
N MET A 553 -13.80 25.52 3.08
CA MET A 553 -12.59 24.76 2.74
C MET A 553 -11.50 25.70 2.19
N SER A 554 -10.24 25.24 2.24
CA SER A 554 -9.16 25.86 1.45
C SER A 554 -9.43 25.67 -0.04
N ASP A 555 -8.85 26.54 -0.87
CA ASP A 555 -8.98 26.46 -2.34
C ASP A 555 -8.48 25.12 -2.88
N GLU A 556 -7.40 24.61 -2.30
CA GLU A 556 -6.83 23.32 -2.64
C GLU A 556 -7.80 22.15 -2.37
N LEU A 557 -8.45 22.14 -1.20
CA LEU A 557 -9.42 21.11 -0.87
C LEU A 557 -10.71 21.25 -1.70
N ALA A 558 -11.14 22.49 -1.97
CA ALA A 558 -12.28 22.76 -2.83
C ALA A 558 -12.05 22.22 -4.26
N GLU A 559 -10.83 22.33 -4.77
CA GLU A 559 -10.44 21.78 -6.08
C GLU A 559 -10.50 20.24 -6.09
N ILE A 560 -10.05 19.57 -5.03
CA ILE A 560 -10.22 18.11 -4.88
C ILE A 560 -11.70 17.72 -4.92
N PHE A 561 -12.56 18.44 -4.18
CA PHE A 561 -14.00 18.20 -4.20
C PHE A 561 -14.60 18.41 -5.61
N ARG A 562 -14.12 19.41 -6.35
CA ARG A 562 -14.54 19.69 -7.73
C ARG A 562 -14.15 18.56 -8.67
N ILE A 563 -12.90 18.08 -8.64
CA ILE A 563 -12.43 16.95 -9.47
C ILE A 563 -13.24 15.69 -9.19
N LEU A 564 -13.53 15.41 -7.91
CA LEU A 564 -14.31 14.25 -7.49
C LEU A 564 -15.83 14.43 -7.65
N LYS A 565 -16.28 15.61 -8.11
CA LYS A 565 -17.70 15.98 -8.24
C LYS A 565 -18.49 15.77 -6.95
N ILE A 566 -17.89 16.11 -5.81
CA ILE A 566 -18.52 16.05 -4.50
C ILE A 566 -19.22 17.39 -4.26
N GLY A 567 -20.55 17.36 -4.13
CA GLY A 567 -21.32 18.53 -3.73
C GLY A 567 -21.10 18.84 -2.24
N VAL A 568 -20.81 20.10 -1.93
CA VAL A 568 -20.72 20.58 -0.54
C VAL A 568 -22.06 21.23 -0.16
N PRO A 569 -22.87 20.61 0.73
CA PRO A 569 -24.10 21.24 1.18
C PRO A 569 -23.78 22.46 2.06
N ARG A 570 -24.65 23.48 2.01
CA ARG A 570 -24.56 24.63 2.94
C ARG A 570 -24.73 24.19 4.40
N TYR A 571 -25.66 23.25 4.60
CA TYR A 571 -25.88 22.51 5.83
C TYR A 571 -26.67 21.23 5.52
N ASP A 572 -26.53 20.20 6.34
CA ASP A 572 -27.45 19.07 6.43
C ASP A 572 -28.24 19.17 7.73
N VAL A 573 -29.54 18.90 7.68
CA VAL A 573 -30.41 18.98 8.87
C VAL A 573 -31.19 17.69 9.10
N LYS A 574 -31.49 17.40 10.37
CA LYS A 574 -32.37 16.32 10.77
C LYS A 574 -33.24 16.80 11.92
N LEU A 575 -34.56 16.66 11.77
CA LEU A 575 -35.50 16.95 12.85
C LEU A 575 -35.47 15.80 13.87
N GLU A 576 -35.19 16.13 15.13
CA GLU A 576 -35.05 15.18 16.25
C GLU A 576 -35.91 15.65 17.43
N PRO A 577 -36.47 14.74 18.25
CA PRO A 577 -37.15 15.12 19.48
C PRO A 577 -36.15 15.76 20.47
N TYR A 578 -36.65 16.58 21.40
CA TYR A 578 -35.84 16.93 22.57
C TYR A 578 -35.45 15.65 23.32
N PRO A 579 -34.26 15.60 23.93
CA PRO A 579 -34.00 14.58 24.93
C PRO A 579 -35.04 14.80 26.04
N TYR A 580 -36.03 13.91 26.14
CA TYR A 580 -36.82 13.85 27.37
C TYR A 580 -35.81 13.63 28.49
N ASN A 581 -35.82 14.50 29.50
CA ASN A 581 -35.20 14.17 30.77
C ASN A 581 -35.84 12.84 31.19
N VAL A 582 -35.08 11.76 31.05
CA VAL A 582 -35.36 10.53 31.79
C VAL A 582 -34.92 10.89 33.20
N GLU A 583 -35.87 11.39 34.00
CA GLU A 583 -35.71 11.47 35.45
C GLU A 583 -35.38 10.09 36.02
#